data_AF-A0A9E4EZA9-F1
#
_entry.id   AF-A0A9E4EZA9-F1
#
_cell.length_a   1.000
_cell.length_b   1.000
_cell.length_c   1.000
_cell.angle_alpha   90.00
_cell.angle_beta   90.00
_cell.angle_gamma   90.00
#
_symmetry.space_group_name_H-M   'P 1'
#
loop_
_entity.id
_entity.type
_entity.pdbx_description
1 polymer ?
#
loop_
_entity_poly.entity_id
_entity_poly.type
_entity_poly.pdbx_seq_one_letter_code
_entity_poly.pdbx_strand_id
1 'polypeptide(L)'
;TLEEGFKTKERYQAKLGIKEIFSTLKNLTQYTPTILRGSFLGFFVGMLPAAGATPASFMSYSIAKRFAKKPEEFGKGTIEGVAAPECANNAASTGSMLPMLTLGIPGSPTTAVMLGALFVWGLVPGPRLFVENAEFVWGLTGSLYIANTMAVIVAIFAVPLFIWMLRMPMTILAPIILVVCAVGGFSPTQDMFDVYLMFIFGAVGYIFRKLDYPLAPMVLALVLGGL
;
A
#
# COMPACT_ATOMS: atom_id res chain seq x y z
N THR A 1 8.81 -26.71 -8.82
CA THR A 1 10.05 -26.69 -8.00
C THR A 1 9.91 -25.78 -6.78
N LEU A 2 8.73 -25.78 -6.12
CA LEU A 2 8.41 -24.93 -4.96
C LEU A 2 8.83 -25.54 -3.60
N GLU A 3 9.49 -26.70 -3.60
CA GLU A 3 9.92 -27.40 -2.39
C GLU A 3 11.37 -27.09 -1.98
N GLU A 4 12.20 -26.55 -2.88
CA GLU A 4 13.62 -26.31 -2.59
C GLU A 4 13.92 -24.94 -1.96
N GLY A 5 12.99 -23.97 -2.09
CA GLY A 5 13.15 -22.63 -1.51
C GLY A 5 12.93 -22.54 0.01
N PHE A 6 12.43 -23.61 0.65
CA PHE A 6 12.13 -23.62 2.09
C PHE A 6 13.30 -24.05 2.98
N LYS A 7 14.48 -24.36 2.41
CA LYS A 7 15.65 -24.83 3.17
C LYS A 7 16.60 -23.74 3.70
N THR A 8 16.34 -22.46 3.46
CA THR A 8 17.16 -21.37 4.03
C THR A 8 16.46 -20.74 5.23
N LYS A 9 16.21 -21.54 6.28
CA LYS A 9 15.71 -21.05 7.57
C LYS A 9 16.89 -20.57 8.44
N GLU A 10 17.68 -19.62 7.93
CA GLU A 10 18.41 -18.75 8.85
C GLU A 10 17.36 -17.93 9.60
N ARG A 11 17.16 -18.32 10.86
CA ARG A 11 16.37 -17.58 11.84
C ARG A 11 16.92 -16.15 11.93
N TYR A 12 16.37 -15.22 11.17
CA TYR A 12 16.41 -13.81 11.56
C TYR A 12 15.57 -13.68 12.82
N GLN A 13 16.21 -13.86 13.97
CA GLN A 13 15.69 -13.36 15.23
C GLN A 13 15.74 -11.84 15.13
N ALA A 14 14.67 -11.23 14.62
CA ALA A 14 14.47 -9.80 14.74
C ALA A 14 14.45 -9.48 16.23
N LYS A 15 15.58 -8.99 16.74
CA LYS A 15 15.64 -8.38 18.05
C LYS A 15 14.91 -7.03 17.90
N LEU A 16 13.93 -6.81 18.77
CA LEU A 16 13.08 -5.62 18.79
C LEU A 16 13.35 -4.88 20.09
N GLY A 17 14.55 -4.32 20.21
CA GLY A 17 14.94 -3.39 21.26
C GLY A 17 14.85 -1.94 20.80
N ILE A 18 14.58 -1.03 21.74
CA ILE A 18 14.56 0.44 21.50
C ILE A 18 15.87 0.91 20.86
N LYS A 19 17.00 0.30 21.25
CA LYS A 19 18.33 0.57 20.69
C LYS A 19 18.45 0.18 19.20
N GLU A 20 17.80 -0.90 18.79
CA GLU A 20 17.82 -1.40 17.41
C GLU A 20 16.91 -0.55 16.51
N ILE A 21 15.79 -0.06 17.04
CA ILE A 21 14.92 0.91 16.37
C ILE A 21 15.70 2.21 16.10
N PHE A 22 16.39 2.76 17.11
CA PHE A 22 17.17 4.00 16.95
C PHE A 22 18.35 3.82 15.99
N SER A 23 19.01 2.66 16.02
CA SER A 23 20.07 2.32 15.06
C SER A 23 19.52 2.25 13.63
N THR A 24 18.35 1.63 13.44
CA THR A 24 17.67 1.55 12.15
C THR A 24 17.29 2.93 11.62
N LEU A 25 16.77 3.82 12.47
CA LEU A 25 16.49 5.22 12.12
C LEU A 25 17.74 5.96 11.63
N LYS A 26 18.88 5.78 12.32
CA LYS A 26 20.15 6.35 11.87
C LYS A 26 20.59 5.77 10.52
N ASN A 27 20.43 4.47 10.33
CA ASN A 27 20.75 3.76 9.09
C ASN A 27 19.76 4.04 7.94
N LEU A 28 18.60 4.64 8.21
CA LEU A 28 17.66 5.06 7.17
C LEU A 28 18.14 6.35 6.47
N THR A 29 18.95 7.16 7.14
CA THR A 29 19.44 8.44 6.58
C THR A 29 20.28 8.28 5.31
N GLN A 30 21.03 7.17 5.16
CA GLN A 30 21.76 6.85 3.93
C GLN A 30 20.83 6.57 2.72
N TYR A 31 19.58 6.19 2.98
CA TYR A 31 18.58 5.92 1.94
C TYR A 31 17.64 7.11 1.68
N THR A 32 17.91 8.27 2.28
CA THR A 32 17.11 9.49 2.10
C THR A 32 16.83 9.83 0.63
N PRO A 33 17.81 9.74 -0.30
CA PRO A 33 17.52 10.02 -1.71
C PRO A 33 16.50 9.05 -2.31
N THR A 34 16.55 7.77 -1.93
CA THR A 34 15.64 6.72 -2.40
C THR A 34 14.24 6.91 -1.81
N ILE A 35 14.16 7.25 -0.51
CA ILE A 35 12.93 7.59 0.20
C ILE A 35 12.25 8.81 -0.44
N LEU A 36 12.99 9.91 -0.62
CA LEU A 36 12.45 11.15 -1.19
C LEU A 36 11.95 10.96 -2.62
N ARG A 37 12.71 10.24 -3.46
CA ARG A 37 12.28 9.91 -4.83
C ARG A 37 11.01 9.06 -4.83
N GLY A 38 10.96 8.04 -3.98
CA GLY A 38 9.79 7.18 -3.83
C GLY A 38 8.56 7.96 -3.36
N SER A 39 8.70 8.81 -2.35
CA SER A 39 7.62 9.66 -1.84
C SER A 39 7.13 10.66 -2.89
N PHE A 40 8.03 11.32 -3.61
CA PHE A 40 7.66 12.28 -4.64
C PHE A 40 6.90 11.58 -5.78
N LEU A 41 7.46 10.49 -6.29
CA LEU A 41 6.79 9.67 -7.30
C LEU A 41 5.42 9.19 -6.81
N GLY A 42 5.36 8.67 -5.59
CA GLY A 42 4.12 8.20 -4.96
C GLY A 42 3.06 9.28 -4.88
N PHE A 43 3.42 10.48 -4.43
CA PHE A 43 2.50 11.61 -4.33
C PHE A 43 1.90 11.99 -5.69
N PHE A 44 2.72 12.12 -6.74
CA PHE A 44 2.23 12.47 -8.08
C PHE A 44 1.39 11.36 -8.69
N VAL A 45 1.82 10.10 -8.58
CA VAL A 45 1.03 8.96 -9.08
C VAL A 45 -0.29 8.86 -8.31
N GLY A 46 -0.29 9.08 -6.98
CA GLY A 46 -1.51 9.08 -6.17
C GLY A 46 -2.48 10.21 -6.50
N MET A 47 -1.97 11.37 -6.97
CA MET A 47 -2.80 12.47 -7.44
C MET A 47 -3.54 12.13 -8.75
N LEU A 48 -3.01 11.20 -9.55
CA LEU A 48 -3.66 10.77 -10.77
C LEU A 48 -4.93 9.97 -10.43
N PRO A 49 -6.09 10.34 -11.01
CA PRO A 49 -7.31 9.55 -10.86
C PRO A 49 -7.07 8.09 -11.28
N ALA A 50 -7.66 7.16 -10.52
CA ALA A 50 -7.62 5.72 -10.77
C ALA A 50 -6.24 5.02 -10.69
N ALA A 51 -5.13 5.73 -10.48
CA ALA A 51 -3.81 5.10 -10.40
C ALA A 51 -3.58 4.36 -9.07
N GLY A 52 -4.00 4.94 -7.94
CA GLY A 52 -3.85 4.32 -6.62
C GLY A 52 -2.40 4.05 -6.18
N ALA A 53 -2.25 3.34 -5.05
CA ALA A 53 -0.95 3.17 -4.40
C ALA A 53 -0.13 1.99 -4.94
N THR A 54 -0.78 0.94 -5.47
CA THR A 54 -0.10 -0.27 -5.97
C THR A 54 0.83 0.00 -7.16
N PRO A 55 0.42 0.72 -8.23
CA PRO A 55 1.33 1.05 -9.33
C PRO A 55 2.42 2.01 -8.91
N ALA A 56 2.12 2.94 -7.99
CA ALA A 56 3.11 3.85 -7.44
C ALA A 56 4.26 3.07 -6.78
N SER A 57 3.95 2.04 -6.00
CA SER A 57 4.95 1.15 -5.39
C SER A 57 5.76 0.38 -6.43
N PHE A 58 5.11 -0.22 -7.44
CA PHE A 58 5.83 -0.96 -8.49
C PHE A 58 6.73 -0.05 -9.33
N MET A 59 6.24 1.14 -9.69
CA MET A 59 7.00 2.14 -10.42
C MET A 59 8.19 2.62 -9.58
N SER A 60 7.97 2.93 -8.31
CA SER A 60 9.03 3.31 -7.37
C SER A 60 10.09 2.22 -7.23
N TYR A 61 9.69 0.95 -7.14
CA TYR A 61 10.62 -0.18 -7.10
C TYR A 61 11.50 -0.24 -8.34
N SER A 62 10.92 -0.13 -9.54
CA SER A 62 11.66 -0.16 -10.80
C SER A 62 12.63 1.03 -10.96
N ILE A 63 12.20 2.23 -10.55
CA ILE A 63 13.04 3.43 -10.55
C ILE A 63 14.17 3.28 -9.54
N ALA A 64 13.89 2.84 -8.32
CA ALA A 64 14.90 2.61 -7.30
C ALA A 64 15.95 1.61 -7.78
N LYS A 65 15.53 0.49 -8.40
CA LYS A 65 16.44 -0.49 -9.01
C LYS A 65 17.34 0.12 -10.08
N ARG A 66 16.78 0.99 -10.94
CA ARG A 66 17.52 1.64 -12.04
C ARG A 66 18.60 2.60 -11.54
N PHE A 67 18.35 3.29 -10.43
CA PHE A 67 19.29 4.25 -9.86
C PHE A 67 20.16 3.67 -8.73
N ALA A 68 19.96 2.41 -8.36
CA ALA A 68 20.75 1.77 -7.32
C ALA A 68 22.18 1.54 -7.80
N LYS A 69 23.13 1.68 -6.87
CA LYS A 69 24.55 1.34 -7.12
C LYS A 69 24.76 -0.16 -7.32
N LYS A 70 23.87 -0.99 -6.75
CA LYS A 70 23.89 -2.46 -6.80
C LYS A 70 22.51 -3.02 -7.19
N PRO A 71 22.10 -2.91 -8.46
CA PRO A 71 20.79 -3.39 -8.91
C PRO A 71 20.58 -4.90 -8.72
N GLU A 72 21.66 -5.68 -8.66
CA GLU A 72 21.68 -7.14 -8.50
C GLU A 72 21.21 -7.62 -7.11
N GLU A 73 21.17 -6.73 -6.13
CA GLU A 73 20.72 -7.06 -4.77
C GLU A 73 19.19 -6.89 -4.62
N PHE A 74 18.52 -6.25 -5.59
CA PHE A 74 17.07 -6.12 -5.61
C PHE A 74 16.42 -7.50 -5.75
N GLY A 75 15.49 -7.82 -4.84
CA GLY A 75 14.87 -9.14 -4.73
C GLY A 75 15.56 -10.09 -3.74
N LYS A 76 16.75 -9.73 -3.23
CA LYS A 76 17.47 -10.47 -2.18
C LYS A 76 17.31 -9.87 -0.78
N GLY A 77 16.41 -8.91 -0.60
CA GLY A 77 16.15 -8.26 0.70
C GLY A 77 16.88 -6.94 0.93
N THR A 78 17.30 -6.23 -0.12
CA THR A 78 17.84 -4.86 0.01
C THR A 78 16.83 -3.90 0.64
N ILE A 79 17.31 -3.04 1.54
CA ILE A 79 16.50 -1.98 2.16
C ILE A 79 15.91 -1.04 1.11
N GLU A 80 16.67 -0.67 0.07
CA GLU A 80 16.16 0.20 -1.02
C GLU A 80 14.96 -0.42 -1.77
N GLY A 81 14.97 -1.74 -1.92
CA GLY A 81 13.89 -2.49 -2.56
C GLY A 81 12.60 -2.57 -1.75
N VAL A 82 12.61 -2.16 -0.47
CA VAL A 82 11.43 -2.08 0.39
C VAL A 82 11.09 -0.62 0.70
N ALA A 83 12.10 0.19 1.05
CA ALA A 83 11.91 1.59 1.39
C ALA A 83 11.29 2.39 0.24
N ALA A 84 11.73 2.19 -1.01
CA ALA A 84 11.18 2.90 -2.16
C ALA A 84 9.68 2.61 -2.40
N PRO A 85 9.22 1.35 -2.52
CA PRO A 85 7.80 1.06 -2.72
C PRO A 85 6.93 1.41 -1.52
N GLU A 86 7.42 1.26 -0.28
CA GLU A 86 6.65 1.62 0.93
C GLU A 86 6.47 3.13 1.07
N CYS A 87 7.51 3.92 0.80
CA CYS A 87 7.40 5.38 0.79
C CYS A 87 6.46 5.87 -0.32
N ALA A 88 6.52 5.23 -1.49
CA ALA A 88 5.60 5.54 -2.59
C ALA A 88 4.14 5.18 -2.25
N ASN A 89 3.91 4.01 -1.63
CA ASN A 89 2.58 3.58 -1.18
C ASN A 89 1.96 4.60 -0.21
N ASN A 90 2.73 4.99 0.81
CA ASN A 90 2.24 5.91 1.83
C ASN A 90 2.00 7.31 1.25
N ALA A 91 2.91 7.82 0.42
CA ALA A 91 2.75 9.10 -0.22
C ALA A 91 1.59 9.13 -1.23
N ALA A 92 1.37 8.05 -1.98
CA ALA A 92 0.23 7.92 -2.90
C ALA A 92 -1.10 7.92 -2.17
N SER A 93 -1.17 7.27 -1.02
CA SER A 93 -2.38 7.23 -0.18
C SER A 93 -2.81 8.65 0.23
N THR A 94 -1.87 9.47 0.72
CA THR A 94 -2.15 10.88 1.04
C THR A 94 -2.37 11.74 -0.21
N GLY A 95 -1.60 11.51 -1.28
CA GLY A 95 -1.73 12.24 -2.56
C GLY A 95 -3.10 12.07 -3.20
N SER A 96 -3.72 10.89 -3.08
CA SER A 96 -5.05 10.61 -3.62
C SER A 96 -6.20 11.36 -2.94
N MET A 97 -5.97 11.89 -1.74
CA MET A 97 -6.96 12.74 -1.05
C MET A 97 -7.05 14.14 -1.65
N LEU A 98 -5.96 14.64 -2.26
CA LEU A 98 -5.94 15.99 -2.82
C LEU A 98 -6.99 16.18 -3.94
N PRO A 99 -7.03 15.38 -5.03
CA PRO A 99 -8.05 15.52 -6.07
C PRO A 99 -9.45 15.21 -5.54
N MET A 100 -9.57 14.30 -4.56
CA MET A 100 -10.85 13.97 -3.94
C MET A 100 -11.43 15.18 -3.19
N LEU A 101 -10.64 15.85 -2.35
CA LEU A 101 -11.10 17.01 -1.57
C LEU A 101 -11.29 18.26 -2.44
N THR A 102 -10.41 18.48 -3.42
CA THR A 102 -10.39 19.73 -4.22
C THR A 102 -11.28 19.68 -5.45
N LEU A 103 -11.44 18.51 -6.08
CA LEU A 103 -12.20 18.34 -7.31
C LEU A 103 -13.40 17.38 -7.16
N GLY A 104 -13.52 16.67 -6.03
CA GLY A 104 -14.54 15.63 -5.87
C GLY A 104 -14.24 14.35 -6.67
N ILE A 105 -13.01 14.20 -7.19
CA ILE A 105 -12.62 13.07 -8.03
C ILE A 105 -11.72 12.13 -7.22
N PRO A 106 -12.14 10.89 -6.95
CA PRO A 106 -11.34 9.96 -6.17
C PRO A 106 -10.10 9.48 -6.94
N GLY A 107 -8.94 9.50 -6.27
CA GLY A 107 -7.66 9.00 -6.82
C GLY A 107 -7.48 7.49 -6.69
N SER A 108 -8.25 6.85 -5.81
CA SER A 108 -8.17 5.43 -5.49
C SER A 108 -9.51 4.87 -4.99
N PRO A 109 -9.72 3.54 -5.01
CA PRO A 109 -10.93 2.93 -4.47
C PRO A 109 -11.20 3.31 -3.01
N THR A 110 -10.17 3.39 -2.16
CA THR A 110 -10.32 3.80 -0.75
C THR A 110 -10.81 5.24 -0.63
N THR A 111 -10.29 6.16 -1.45
CA THR A 111 -10.79 7.55 -1.47
C THR A 111 -12.19 7.69 -2.06
N ALA A 112 -12.64 6.77 -2.92
CA ALA A 112 -14.01 6.74 -3.42
C ALA A 112 -15.00 6.36 -2.30
N VAL A 113 -14.63 5.41 -1.44
CA VAL A 113 -15.40 5.08 -0.23
C VAL A 113 -15.44 6.27 0.72
N MET A 114 -14.32 6.96 0.92
CA MET A 114 -14.29 8.19 1.72
C MET A 114 -15.18 9.30 1.14
N LEU A 115 -15.18 9.49 -0.18
CA LEU A 115 -16.07 10.42 -0.87
C LEU A 115 -17.55 10.10 -0.58
N GLY A 116 -17.92 8.82 -0.62
CA GLY A 116 -19.25 8.36 -0.21
C GLY A 116 -19.57 8.71 1.24
N ALA A 117 -18.63 8.50 2.17
CA ALA A 117 -18.81 8.86 3.57
C ALA A 117 -18.99 10.38 3.79
N LEU A 118 -18.24 11.21 3.06
CA LEU A 118 -18.39 12.66 3.12
C LEU A 118 -19.78 13.10 2.66
N PHE A 119 -20.31 12.51 1.59
CA PHE A 119 -21.66 12.79 1.13
C PHE A 119 -22.74 12.38 2.14
N VAL A 120 -22.56 11.26 2.84
CA VAL A 120 -23.47 10.85 3.94
C VAL A 120 -23.46 11.89 5.06
N TRP A 121 -22.33 12.56 5.29
CA TRP A 121 -22.19 13.63 6.29
C TRP A 121 -22.58 15.02 5.77
N GLY A 122 -23.10 15.11 4.54
CA GLY A 122 -23.49 16.37 3.90
C GLY A 122 -22.31 17.24 3.47
N LEU A 123 -21.09 16.72 3.49
CA LEU A 123 -19.89 17.41 3.04
C LEU A 123 -19.69 17.11 1.56
N VAL A 124 -19.82 18.14 0.72
CA VAL A 124 -19.62 18.04 -0.74
C VAL A 124 -18.19 18.46 -1.06
N PRO A 125 -17.31 17.53 -1.48
CA PRO A 125 -15.93 17.89 -1.83
C PRO A 125 -15.87 18.75 -3.09
N GLY A 126 -14.84 19.58 -3.16
CA GLY A 126 -14.70 20.62 -4.17
C GLY A 126 -14.16 21.92 -3.57
N PRO A 127 -13.92 22.96 -4.39
CA PRO A 127 -13.37 24.22 -3.90
C PRO A 127 -14.26 24.91 -2.86
N ARG A 128 -15.58 24.68 -2.92
CA ARG A 128 -16.54 25.21 -1.93
C ARG A 128 -16.36 24.61 -0.55
N LEU A 129 -15.93 23.36 -0.43
CA LEU A 129 -15.67 22.72 0.86
C LEU A 129 -14.65 23.51 1.69
N PHE A 130 -13.64 24.09 1.03
CA PHE A 130 -12.59 24.89 1.67
C PHE A 130 -13.09 26.25 2.17
N VAL A 131 -14.19 26.76 1.61
CA VAL A 131 -14.79 28.05 1.98
C VAL A 131 -15.87 27.84 3.03
N GLU A 132 -16.80 26.92 2.78
CA GLU A 132 -17.97 26.68 3.63
C GLU A 132 -17.64 25.86 4.87
N ASN A 133 -16.66 24.95 4.78
CA ASN A 133 -16.28 24.01 5.84
C ASN A 133 -14.78 24.05 6.10
N ALA A 134 -14.19 25.25 6.21
CA ALA A 134 -12.76 25.44 6.43
C ALA A 134 -12.25 24.73 7.69
N GLU A 135 -13.03 24.74 8.78
CA GLU A 135 -12.68 24.06 10.04
C GLU A 135 -12.55 22.54 9.84
N PHE A 136 -13.45 21.93 9.06
CA PHE A 136 -13.36 20.52 8.72
C PHE A 136 -12.11 20.23 7.89
N VAL A 137 -11.82 21.04 6.87
CA VAL A 137 -10.66 20.82 5.99
C VAL A 137 -9.33 20.94 6.75
N TRP A 138 -9.18 21.98 7.56
CA TRP A 138 -7.97 22.17 8.38
C TRP A 138 -7.89 21.15 9.51
N GLY A 139 -9.02 20.77 10.11
CA GLY A 139 -9.11 19.68 11.08
C GLY A 139 -8.69 18.34 10.48
N LEU A 140 -9.18 18.01 9.29
CA LEU A 140 -8.80 16.81 8.53
C LEU A 140 -7.31 16.84 8.19
N THR A 141 -6.81 17.96 7.66
CA THR A 141 -5.39 18.14 7.32
C THR A 141 -4.50 17.96 8.55
N GLY A 142 -4.83 18.60 9.67
CA GLY A 142 -4.11 18.45 10.94
C GLY A 142 -4.18 17.03 11.47
N SER A 143 -5.35 16.39 11.39
CA SER A 143 -5.54 15.00 11.80
C SER A 143 -4.69 14.04 10.98
N LEU A 144 -4.43 14.31 9.69
CA LEU A 144 -3.57 13.47 8.85
C LEU A 144 -2.12 13.47 9.34
N TYR A 145 -1.58 14.59 9.83
CA TYR A 145 -0.25 14.63 10.42
C TYR A 145 -0.17 13.82 11.71
N ILE A 146 -1.18 13.96 12.57
CA ILE A 146 -1.28 13.20 13.82
C ILE A 146 -1.46 11.70 13.52
N ALA A 147 -2.36 11.36 12.58
CA ALA A 147 -2.64 9.99 12.17
C ALA A 147 -1.41 9.32 11.57
N ASN A 148 -0.61 10.00 10.74
CA ASN A 148 0.64 9.44 10.24
C ASN A 148 1.65 9.19 11.36
N THR A 149 1.75 10.10 12.33
CA THR A 149 2.63 9.90 13.51
C THR A 149 2.17 8.70 14.34
N MET A 150 0.87 8.59 14.60
CA MET A 150 0.26 7.45 15.28
C MET A 150 0.42 6.15 14.48
N ALA A 151 0.31 6.20 13.16
CA ALA A 151 0.48 5.06 12.28
C ALA A 151 1.90 4.48 12.40
N VAL A 152 2.93 5.32 12.52
CA VAL A 152 4.30 4.86 12.78
C VAL A 152 4.40 4.14 14.12
N ILE A 153 3.79 4.70 15.17
CA ILE A 153 3.78 4.08 16.51
C ILE A 153 3.09 2.71 16.46
N VAL A 154 1.89 2.66 15.90
CA VAL A 154 1.11 1.42 15.75
C VAL A 154 1.87 0.41 14.89
N ALA A 155 2.49 0.84 13.79
CA ALA A 155 3.29 -0.03 12.93
C ALA A 155 4.45 -0.67 13.70
N ILE A 156 5.19 0.11 14.50
CA ILE A 156 6.29 -0.40 15.34
C ILE A 156 5.77 -1.44 16.36
N PHE A 157 4.65 -1.16 17.03
CA PHE A 157 4.03 -2.10 17.97
C PHE A 157 3.47 -3.35 17.29
N ALA A 158 3.05 -3.25 16.03
CA ALA A 158 2.53 -4.36 15.24
C ALA A 158 3.63 -5.23 14.61
N VAL A 159 4.89 -4.80 14.59
CA VAL A 159 6.01 -5.60 14.03
C VAL A 159 6.08 -7.03 14.60
N PRO A 160 5.99 -7.28 15.92
CA PRO A 160 5.97 -8.63 16.47
C PRO A 160 4.82 -9.49 15.92
N LEU A 161 3.63 -8.89 15.74
CA LEU A 161 2.46 -9.55 15.20
C LEU A 161 2.67 -9.94 13.74
N PHE A 162 3.21 -9.04 12.92
CA PHE A 162 3.53 -9.33 11.53
C PHE A 162 4.60 -10.43 11.39
N ILE A 163 5.64 -10.41 12.23
CA ILE A 163 6.66 -11.48 12.26
C ILE A 163 6.02 -12.82 12.63
N TRP A 164 5.07 -12.83 13.58
CA TRP A 164 4.37 -14.05 13.96
C TRP A 164 3.47 -14.57 12.83
N MET A 165 2.74 -13.67 12.15
CA MET A 165 1.90 -14.01 11.01
C MET A 165 2.71 -14.62 9.85
N LEU A 166 3.90 -14.07 9.56
CA LEU A 166 4.81 -14.60 8.53
C LEU A 166 5.36 -16.00 8.86
N ARG A 167 5.29 -16.43 10.12
CA ARG A 167 5.73 -17.77 10.55
C ARG A 167 4.62 -18.82 10.47
N MET A 168 3.37 -18.41 10.27
CA MET A 168 2.25 -19.34 10.16
C MET A 168 2.33 -20.14 8.84
N PRO A 169 1.96 -21.44 8.86
CA PRO A 169 1.93 -22.23 7.63
C PRO A 169 0.89 -21.68 6.66
N MET A 170 1.20 -21.71 5.37
CA MET A 170 0.32 -21.20 4.30
C MET A 170 -1.06 -21.84 4.30
N THR A 171 -1.18 -23.08 4.77
CA THR A 171 -2.46 -23.79 4.92
C THR A 171 -3.44 -23.10 5.87
N ILE A 172 -2.93 -22.36 6.86
CA ILE A 172 -3.75 -21.57 7.80
C ILE A 172 -3.84 -20.12 7.34
N LEU A 173 -2.74 -19.56 6.83
CA LEU A 173 -2.70 -18.16 6.43
C LEU A 173 -3.61 -17.89 5.22
N ALA A 174 -3.65 -18.78 4.23
CA ALA A 174 -4.48 -18.62 3.03
C ALA A 174 -5.99 -18.51 3.32
N PRO A 175 -6.63 -19.39 4.11
CA PRO A 175 -8.06 -19.25 4.42
C PRO A 175 -8.35 -18.00 5.26
N ILE A 176 -7.45 -17.59 6.16
CA ILE A 176 -7.61 -16.33 6.90
C ILE A 176 -7.62 -15.15 5.95
N ILE A 177 -6.66 -15.10 5.01
CA ILE A 177 -6.61 -14.04 3.98
C ILE A 177 -7.91 -14.04 3.16
N LEU A 178 -8.41 -15.20 2.74
CA LEU A 178 -9.66 -15.28 1.97
C LEU A 178 -10.86 -14.72 2.73
N VAL A 179 -10.99 -15.06 4.02
CA VAL A 179 -12.07 -14.50 4.87
C VAL A 179 -11.92 -12.98 4.99
N VAL A 180 -10.72 -12.49 5.26
CA VAL A 180 -10.46 -11.05 5.38
C VAL A 180 -10.73 -10.32 4.05
N CYS A 181 -10.33 -10.90 2.92
CA CYS A 181 -10.62 -10.34 1.59
C CYS A 181 -12.12 -10.33 1.28
N ALA A 182 -12.86 -11.39 1.63
CA ALA A 182 -14.30 -11.45 1.43
C ALA A 182 -15.04 -10.39 2.27
N VAL A 183 -14.67 -10.25 3.55
CA VAL A 183 -15.20 -9.21 4.43
C VAL A 183 -14.82 -7.81 3.92
N GLY A 184 -13.57 -7.65 3.46
CA GLY A 184 -13.06 -6.39 2.94
C GLY A 184 -13.71 -5.95 1.63
N GLY A 185 -14.04 -6.89 0.74
CA GLY A 185 -14.78 -6.62 -0.49
C GLY A 185 -16.26 -6.30 -0.23
N PHE A 186 -16.87 -6.97 0.75
CA PHE A 186 -18.27 -6.73 1.12
C PHE A 186 -18.46 -5.41 1.88
N SER A 187 -17.50 -5.00 2.72
CA SER A 187 -17.68 -3.88 3.66
C SER A 187 -18.08 -2.54 3.02
N PRO A 188 -17.49 -2.08 1.90
CA PRO A 188 -17.77 -0.74 1.38
C PRO A 188 -19.14 -0.59 0.70
N THR A 189 -19.58 -1.61 -0.03
CA THR A 189 -20.80 -1.59 -0.85
C THR A 189 -21.95 -2.34 -0.18
N GLN A 190 -21.65 -3.20 0.81
CA GLN A 190 -22.58 -4.15 1.41
C GLN A 190 -23.27 -5.04 0.37
N ASP A 191 -22.62 -5.29 -0.77
CA ASP A 191 -23.14 -6.10 -1.87
C ASP A 191 -22.38 -7.44 -2.00
N MET A 192 -23.15 -8.54 -2.10
CA MET A 192 -22.60 -9.88 -2.33
C MET A 192 -22.00 -10.04 -3.73
N PHE A 193 -22.40 -9.19 -4.69
CA PHE A 193 -21.81 -9.17 -6.03
C PHE A 193 -20.30 -8.99 -6.00
N ASP A 194 -19.78 -8.10 -5.14
CA ASP A 194 -18.35 -7.85 -5.00
C ASP A 194 -17.59 -9.07 -4.46
N VAL A 195 -18.23 -9.84 -3.59
CA VAL A 195 -17.69 -11.11 -3.07
C VAL A 195 -17.63 -12.16 -4.18
N TYR A 196 -18.69 -12.29 -4.99
CA TYR A 196 -18.69 -13.21 -6.13
C TYR A 196 -17.61 -12.84 -7.16
N LEU A 197 -17.47 -11.55 -7.49
CA LEU A 197 -16.41 -11.05 -8.37
C LEU A 197 -15.02 -11.37 -7.81
N MET A 198 -14.81 -11.18 -6.51
CA MET A 198 -13.55 -11.52 -5.84
C MET A 198 -13.17 -12.98 -6.06
N PHE A 199 -14.12 -13.91 -5.88
CA PHE A 199 -13.86 -15.34 -6.10
C PHE A 199 -13.62 -15.69 -7.57
N ILE A 200 -14.37 -15.08 -8.49
CA ILE A 200 -14.19 -15.29 -9.95
C ILE A 200 -12.81 -14.82 -10.38
N PHE A 201 -12.42 -13.58 -10.07
CA PHE A 201 -11.10 -13.05 -10.43
C PHE A 201 -9.97 -13.77 -9.69
N GLY A 202 -10.21 -14.23 -8.45
CA GLY A 202 -9.28 -15.08 -7.72
C GLY A 202 -9.03 -16.42 -8.43
N ALA A 203 -10.08 -17.06 -8.93
CA ALA A 203 -9.98 -18.30 -9.71
C ALA A 203 -9.26 -18.07 -11.06
N VAL A 204 -9.58 -16.97 -11.77
CA VAL A 204 -8.88 -16.59 -13.01
C VAL A 204 -7.39 -16.36 -12.74
N GLY A 205 -7.04 -15.63 -11.69
CA GLY A 205 -5.65 -15.42 -11.28
C GLY A 205 -4.93 -16.73 -10.94
N TYR A 206 -5.61 -17.69 -10.32
CA TYR A 206 -5.07 -19.02 -10.06
C TYR A 206 -4.80 -19.79 -11.36
N ILE A 207 -5.69 -19.72 -12.35
CA ILE A 207 -5.48 -20.34 -13.67
C ILE A 207 -4.27 -19.73 -14.38
N PHE A 208 -4.16 -18.39 -14.42
CA PHE A 208 -3.00 -17.72 -15.02
C PHE A 208 -1.69 -18.07 -14.34
N ARG A 209 -1.70 -18.22 -13.01
CA ARG A 209 -0.55 -18.72 -12.26
C ARG A 209 -0.15 -20.13 -12.68
N LYS A 210 -1.14 -21.02 -12.90
CA LYS A 210 -0.90 -22.42 -13.31
C LYS A 210 -0.38 -22.52 -14.75
N LEU A 211 -0.67 -21.52 -15.58
CA LEU A 211 -0.19 -21.40 -16.95
C LEU A 211 1.16 -20.64 -17.05
N ASP A 212 1.84 -20.41 -15.92
CA ASP A 212 3.13 -19.68 -15.84
C ASP A 212 3.10 -18.25 -16.40
N TYR A 213 1.93 -17.60 -16.44
CA TYR A 213 1.86 -16.18 -16.77
C TYR A 213 2.39 -15.33 -15.62
N PRO A 214 3.23 -14.32 -15.90
CA PRO A 214 3.77 -13.45 -14.86
C PRO A 214 2.66 -12.51 -14.35
N LEU A 215 2.11 -12.83 -13.17
CA LEU A 215 1.02 -12.08 -12.55
C LEU A 215 1.38 -10.62 -12.25
N ALA A 216 2.64 -10.33 -11.87
CA ALA A 216 3.07 -8.98 -11.53
C ALA A 216 2.98 -8.00 -12.71
N PRO A 217 3.53 -8.30 -13.91
CA PRO A 217 3.27 -7.54 -15.14
C PRO A 217 1.79 -7.44 -15.51
N MET A 218 0.99 -8.48 -15.27
CA MET A 218 -0.44 -8.45 -15.60
C MET A 218 -1.22 -7.49 -14.71
N VAL A 219 -0.96 -7.50 -13.39
CA VAL A 219 -1.54 -6.54 -12.45
C VAL A 219 -1.08 -5.12 -12.81
N LEU A 220 0.20 -4.96 -13.16
CA LEU A 220 0.72 -3.67 -13.61
C LEU A 220 0.01 -3.19 -14.88
N ALA A 221 -0.19 -4.06 -15.87
CA ALA A 221 -0.90 -3.75 -17.11
C ALA A 221 -2.38 -3.46 -16.88
N LEU A 222 -3.03 -4.14 -15.94
CA LEU A 222 -4.42 -3.87 -15.59
C LEU A 222 -4.57 -2.48 -14.98
N VAL A 223 -3.69 -2.09 -14.05
CA VAL A 223 -3.80 -0.77 -13.42
C VAL A 223 -3.31 0.37 -14.31
N LEU A 224 -2.30 0.15 -15.17
CA LEU A 224 -1.84 1.17 -16.14
C LEU A 224 -2.70 1.22 -17.42
N GLY A 225 -3.44 0.16 -17.73
CA GLY A 225 -4.21 0.00 -18.96
C GLY A 225 -5.53 0.77 -18.99
N GLY A 226 -5.99 1.31 -17.86
CA GLY A 226 -7.21 2.13 -17.77
C GLY A 226 -8.49 1.37 -18.15
N LEU A 227 -8.59 0.09 -17.77
CA LEU A 227 -9.83 -0.70 -17.87
C LEU A 227 -10.77 -0.41 -16.70
#